data_AF-A0A1G4IJ83-F1
#
_entry.id   AF-A0A1G4IJ83-F1
#
_cell.length_a   1.000
_cell.length_b   1.000
_cell.length_c   1.000
_cell.angle_alpha   90.00
_cell.angle_beta   90.00
_cell.angle_gamma   90.00
#
_symmetry.space_group_name_H-M   'P 1'
#
loop_
_entity.id
_entity.type
_entity.pdbx_description
1 polymer ?
#
loop_
_entity_poly.entity_id
_entity_poly.type
_entity_poly.pdbx_seq_one_letter_code
_entity_poly.pdbx_strand_id
1 'polypeptide(L)'
;MVFQKKKAEVTVRTSQFKVNKLLNRKQFVVEVNHPGWCGTVPAKLIRNRLASLYKVADENQISVFGFKTKFGGGKTTGFGLIYDDLAAMKRIEPNYRKARLGMGKKKLPARKSVKERRNRNKKIRGKAKGKMQTKKK
;
A
#
# COMPACT_ATOMS: atom_id res chain seq x y z
N MET A 1 -39.36 3.20 -1.92
CA MET A 1 -37.94 2.76 -2.01
C MET A 1 -37.81 1.88 -3.25
N VAL A 2 -37.19 2.38 -4.32
CA VAL A 2 -37.01 1.59 -5.55
C VAL A 2 -35.83 0.64 -5.34
N PHE A 3 -36.12 -0.66 -5.32
CA PHE A 3 -35.12 -1.72 -5.23
C PHE A 3 -34.34 -1.75 -6.55
N GLN A 4 -33.10 -1.25 -6.59
CA GLN A 4 -32.28 -1.32 -7.80
C GLN A 4 -31.87 -2.77 -8.07
N LYS A 5 -32.31 -3.30 -9.23
CA LYS A 5 -32.16 -4.71 -9.65
C LYS A 5 -30.72 -5.09 -10.10
N LYS A 6 -29.81 -4.12 -10.24
CA LYS A 6 -28.43 -4.29 -10.77
C LYS A 6 -27.41 -3.85 -9.71
N LYS A 7 -26.36 -4.66 -9.48
CA LYS A 7 -25.20 -4.25 -8.68
C LYS A 7 -24.49 -3.08 -9.34
N ALA A 8 -24.07 -2.09 -8.55
CA ALA A 8 -23.35 -0.92 -9.04
C ALA A 8 -22.11 -1.31 -9.87
N GLU A 9 -22.02 -0.76 -11.06
CA GLU A 9 -20.98 -1.09 -12.02
C GLU A 9 -19.74 -0.24 -11.76
N VAL A 10 -18.58 -0.89 -11.74
CA VAL A 10 -17.29 -0.23 -11.47
C VAL A 10 -16.37 -0.46 -12.66
N THR A 11 -16.01 0.64 -13.33
CA THR A 11 -15.10 0.65 -14.46
C THR A 11 -13.79 1.31 -14.05
N VAL A 12 -12.67 0.68 -14.37
CA VAL A 12 -11.33 1.20 -14.08
C VAL A 12 -10.68 1.63 -15.40
N ARG A 13 -10.23 2.87 -15.46
CA ARG A 13 -9.43 3.42 -16.56
C ARG A 13 -8.05 3.81 -16.03
N THR A 14 -7.05 3.69 -16.88
CA THR A 14 -5.68 4.09 -16.57
C THR A 14 -5.26 5.24 -17.46
N SER A 15 -4.66 6.28 -16.88
CA SER A 15 -4.11 7.43 -17.58
C SER A 15 -2.62 7.62 -17.25
N GLN A 16 -1.90 8.35 -18.11
CA GLN A 16 -0.47 8.67 -17.93
C GLN A 16 0.40 7.44 -17.63
N PHE A 17 0.27 6.41 -18.47
CA PHE A 17 0.97 5.13 -18.27
C PHE A 17 2.45 5.25 -18.64
N LYS A 18 3.34 4.85 -17.71
CA LYS A 18 4.79 4.85 -17.88
C LYS A 18 5.38 3.50 -17.48
N VAL A 19 6.13 2.89 -18.40
CA VAL A 19 6.93 1.70 -18.11
C VAL A 19 8.28 2.16 -17.54
N ASN A 20 8.60 1.77 -16.30
CA ASN A 20 9.86 2.11 -15.66
C ASN A 20 10.70 0.83 -15.45
N LYS A 21 11.63 0.58 -16.37
CA LYS A 21 12.52 -0.58 -16.35
C LYS A 21 13.56 -0.55 -15.23
N LEU A 22 13.93 0.63 -14.71
CA LEU A 22 14.90 0.73 -13.60
C LEU A 22 14.36 0.14 -12.29
N LEU A 23 13.03 0.15 -12.14
CA LEU A 23 12.34 -0.29 -10.94
C LEU A 23 11.48 -1.54 -11.19
N ASN A 24 11.59 -2.17 -12.37
CA ASN A 24 10.78 -3.32 -12.79
C ASN A 24 9.29 -3.13 -12.49
N ARG A 25 8.75 -1.96 -12.88
CA ARG A 25 7.34 -1.63 -12.65
C ARG A 25 6.75 -0.70 -13.70
N LYS A 26 5.46 -0.86 -13.94
CA LYS A 26 4.57 0.05 -14.66
C LYS A 26 3.92 1.01 -13.66
N GLN A 27 3.81 2.28 -14.02
CA GLN A 27 3.26 3.34 -13.18
C GLN A 27 2.18 4.09 -13.95
N PHE A 28 1.06 4.36 -13.32
CA PHE A 28 -0.06 5.04 -13.97
C PHE A 28 -0.98 5.69 -12.95
N VAL A 29 -1.81 6.62 -13.44
CA VAL A 29 -2.95 7.16 -12.71
C VAL A 29 -4.14 6.24 -12.94
N VAL A 30 -4.88 5.96 -11.88
CA VAL A 30 -6.10 5.13 -11.89
C VAL A 30 -7.30 6.04 -11.76
N GLU A 31 -8.20 5.99 -12.72
CA GLU A 31 -9.51 6.62 -12.67
C GLU A 31 -10.57 5.55 -12.53
N VAL A 32 -11.29 5.57 -11.42
CA VAL A 32 -12.38 4.64 -11.14
C VAL A 32 -13.69 5.38 -11.35
N ASN A 33 -14.49 4.89 -12.29
CA ASN A 33 -15.84 5.34 -12.54
C ASN A 33 -16.81 4.33 -11.89
N HIS A 34 -17.66 4.79 -10.98
CA HIS A 34 -18.53 3.96 -10.15
C HIS A 34 -19.90 4.62 -9.90
N PRO A 35 -20.70 4.87 -10.96
CA PRO A 35 -22.03 5.45 -10.80
C PRO A 35 -22.94 4.53 -9.97
N GLY A 36 -23.62 5.10 -8.97
CA GLY A 36 -24.54 4.36 -8.10
C GLY A 36 -23.88 3.44 -7.07
N TRP A 37 -22.54 3.44 -6.95
CA TRP A 37 -21.89 2.74 -5.83
C TRP A 37 -22.14 3.50 -4.53
N CYS A 38 -22.63 2.81 -3.51
CA CYS A 38 -22.82 3.40 -2.19
C CYS A 38 -21.46 3.67 -1.54
N GLY A 39 -21.01 4.93 -1.55
CA GLY A 39 -19.78 5.37 -0.91
C GLY A 39 -18.53 5.19 -1.77
N THR A 40 -17.51 4.49 -1.24
CA THR A 40 -16.20 4.35 -1.90
C THR A 40 -15.92 2.92 -2.32
N VAL A 41 -15.26 2.76 -3.48
CA VAL A 41 -14.88 1.45 -4.00
C VAL A 41 -13.69 0.90 -3.20
N PRO A 42 -13.75 -0.33 -2.69
CA PRO A 42 -12.63 -0.96 -1.99
C PRO A 42 -11.41 -1.16 -2.89
N ALA A 43 -10.22 -0.91 -2.36
CA ALA A 43 -8.96 -1.06 -3.09
C ALA A 43 -8.72 -2.50 -3.61
N LYS A 44 -9.27 -3.52 -2.94
CA LYS A 44 -9.21 -4.92 -3.41
C LYS A 44 -9.92 -5.07 -4.75
N LEU A 45 -11.15 -4.56 -4.89
CA LEU A 45 -11.90 -4.66 -6.14
C LEU A 45 -11.17 -3.99 -7.32
N ILE A 46 -10.53 -2.85 -7.07
CA ILE A 46 -9.74 -2.14 -8.08
C ILE A 46 -8.50 -2.95 -8.49
N ARG A 47 -7.81 -3.58 -7.53
CA ARG A 47 -6.68 -4.48 -7.83
C ARG A 47 -7.10 -5.66 -8.69
N ASN A 48 -8.21 -6.30 -8.38
CA ASN A 48 -8.73 -7.45 -9.13
C ASN A 48 -9.08 -7.07 -10.58
N ARG A 49 -9.68 -5.88 -10.77
CA ARG A 49 -9.96 -5.34 -12.11
C ARG A 49 -8.68 -5.03 -12.87
N LEU A 50 -7.68 -4.41 -12.23
CA LEU A 50 -6.38 -4.14 -12.85
C LEU A 50 -5.62 -5.43 -13.21
N ALA A 51 -5.69 -6.46 -12.34
CA ALA A 51 -5.08 -7.76 -12.61
C ALA A 51 -5.68 -8.40 -13.86
N SER A 52 -7.01 -8.35 -14.00
CA SER A 52 -7.73 -8.86 -15.16
C SER A 52 -7.40 -8.05 -16.43
N LEU A 53 -7.38 -6.71 -16.35
CA LEU A 53 -7.11 -5.83 -17.49
C LEU A 53 -5.72 -6.02 -18.08
N TYR A 54 -4.71 -6.18 -17.21
CA TYR A 54 -3.30 -6.30 -17.62
C TYR A 54 -2.78 -7.72 -17.61
N LYS A 55 -3.65 -8.72 -17.39
CA LYS A 55 -3.31 -10.16 -17.32
C LYS A 55 -2.14 -10.43 -16.37
N VAL A 56 -2.20 -9.85 -15.18
CA VAL A 56 -1.20 -10.03 -14.13
C VAL A 56 -1.56 -11.29 -13.34
N ALA A 57 -0.62 -12.21 -13.17
CA ALA A 57 -0.86 -13.50 -12.53
C ALA A 57 -1.18 -13.38 -11.02
N ASP A 58 -0.51 -12.46 -10.31
CA ASP A 58 -0.69 -12.28 -8.87
C ASP A 58 -1.15 -10.84 -8.54
N GLU A 59 -2.31 -10.71 -7.89
CA GLU A 59 -2.87 -9.44 -7.42
C GLU A 59 -1.93 -8.69 -6.44
N ASN A 60 -1.00 -9.41 -5.79
CA ASN A 60 -0.03 -8.83 -4.88
C ASN A 60 1.12 -8.09 -5.58
N GLN A 61 1.29 -8.29 -6.89
CA GLN A 61 2.19 -7.48 -7.72
C GLN A 61 1.62 -6.07 -7.97
N ILE A 62 0.34 -5.85 -7.68
CA ILE A 62 -0.37 -4.60 -7.91
C ILE A 62 -0.49 -3.81 -6.61
N SER A 63 0.06 -2.60 -6.60
CA SER A 63 -0.08 -1.65 -5.49
C SER A 63 -0.88 -0.45 -5.94
N VAL A 64 -1.92 -0.11 -5.18
CA VAL A 64 -2.80 1.01 -5.48
C VAL A 64 -2.95 1.89 -4.25
N PHE A 65 -2.80 3.21 -4.41
CA PHE A 65 -2.72 4.13 -3.28
C PHE A 65 -3.14 5.56 -3.66
N GLY A 66 -3.32 6.39 -2.64
CA GLY A 66 -3.54 7.83 -2.83
C GLY A 66 -4.89 8.18 -3.46
N PHE A 67 -5.93 7.37 -3.23
CA PHE A 67 -7.24 7.62 -3.78
C PHE A 67 -7.90 8.87 -3.18
N LYS A 68 -8.45 9.72 -4.05
CA LYS A 68 -9.27 10.88 -3.72
C LYS A 68 -10.57 10.83 -4.54
N THR A 69 -11.70 10.89 -3.85
CA THR A 69 -13.03 10.96 -4.45
C THR A 69 -13.28 12.37 -4.98
N LYS A 70 -13.84 12.50 -6.18
CA LYS A 70 -14.28 13.81 -6.68
C LYS A 70 -15.52 14.26 -5.90
N PHE A 71 -15.64 15.57 -5.65
CA PHE A 71 -16.88 16.14 -5.12
C PHE A 71 -18.06 15.80 -6.05
N GLY A 72 -19.21 15.46 -5.46
CA GLY A 72 -20.36 14.91 -6.18
C GLY A 72 -20.36 13.38 -6.36
N GLY A 73 -19.28 12.68 -5.98
CA GLY A 73 -19.23 11.20 -6.01
C GLY A 73 -19.08 10.61 -7.41
N GLY A 74 -19.25 9.28 -7.52
CA GLY A 74 -19.23 8.52 -8.78
C GLY A 74 -17.89 8.42 -9.52
N LYS A 75 -16.92 9.30 -9.22
CA LYS A 75 -15.55 9.25 -9.77
C LYS A 75 -14.51 9.34 -8.67
N THR A 76 -13.44 8.56 -8.80
CA THR A 76 -12.32 8.54 -7.85
C THR A 76 -11.01 8.42 -8.61
N THR A 77 -10.02 9.21 -8.23
CA THR A 77 -8.70 9.19 -8.86
C THR A 77 -7.65 8.74 -7.86
N GLY A 78 -6.63 8.02 -8.32
CA GLY A 78 -5.54 7.54 -7.48
C GLY A 78 -4.35 7.10 -8.32
N PHE A 79 -3.39 6.43 -7.69
CA PHE A 79 -2.18 5.95 -8.36
C PHE A 79 -2.09 4.43 -8.30
N GLY A 80 -1.59 3.83 -9.38
CA GLY A 80 -1.40 2.40 -9.52
C GLY A 80 0.02 2.08 -9.94
N LEU A 81 0.57 1.01 -9.37
CA LEU A 81 1.82 0.40 -9.77
C LEU A 81 1.58 -1.08 -10.03
N ILE A 82 2.13 -1.59 -11.13
CA ILE A 82 2.19 -3.02 -11.41
C ILE A 82 3.66 -3.38 -11.49
N TYR A 83 4.14 -4.21 -10.57
CA TYR A 83 5.49 -4.75 -10.61
C TYR A 83 5.55 -5.96 -11.54
N ASP A 84 6.69 -6.20 -12.16
CA ASP A 84 6.89 -7.40 -12.99
C ASP A 84 6.95 -8.66 -12.11
N ASP A 85 7.59 -8.55 -10.92
CA ASP A 85 7.75 -9.63 -9.96
C ASP A 85 7.33 -9.24 -8.54
N LEU A 86 6.94 -10.25 -7.74
CA LEU A 86 6.65 -10.08 -6.32
C LEU A 86 7.92 -9.71 -5.52
N ALA A 87 9.08 -10.18 -5.95
CA ALA A 87 10.37 -9.84 -5.34
C ALA A 87 10.70 -8.34 -5.51
N ALA A 88 10.47 -7.80 -6.72
CA ALA A 88 10.65 -6.39 -7.01
C ALA A 88 9.72 -5.52 -6.14
N MET A 89 8.46 -5.93 -5.99
CA MET A 89 7.50 -5.28 -5.11
C MET A 89 8.02 -5.24 -3.66
N LYS A 90 8.40 -6.39 -3.09
CA LYS A 90 8.86 -6.47 -1.70
C LYS A 90 10.12 -5.62 -1.44
N ARG A 91 11.01 -5.50 -2.43
CA ARG A 91 12.25 -4.72 -2.35
C ARG A 91 12.00 -3.21 -2.42
N ILE A 92 11.25 -2.76 -3.43
CA ILE A 92 11.14 -1.34 -3.79
C ILE A 92 10.00 -0.65 -3.06
N GLU A 93 8.92 -1.36 -2.72
CA GLU A 93 7.74 -0.76 -2.15
C GLU A 93 7.98 -0.29 -0.69
N PRO A 94 7.52 0.91 -0.30
CA PRO A 94 7.60 1.37 1.08
C PRO A 94 6.88 0.45 2.07
N ASN A 95 7.42 0.34 3.29
CA ASN A 95 6.89 -0.59 4.30
C ASN A 95 5.41 -0.35 4.65
N TYR A 96 4.95 0.91 4.66
CA TYR A 96 3.56 1.23 4.97
C TYR A 96 2.57 0.69 3.92
N ARG A 97 2.96 0.65 2.63
CA ARG A 97 2.13 0.07 1.56
C ARG A 97 2.13 -1.45 1.64
N LYS A 98 3.31 -2.05 1.87
CA LYS A 98 3.44 -3.49 2.12
C LYS A 98 2.59 -3.96 3.31
N ALA A 99 2.57 -3.19 4.40
CA ALA A 99 1.77 -3.51 5.58
C ALA A 99 0.25 -3.51 5.29
N ARG A 100 -0.24 -2.60 4.44
CA ARG A 100 -1.66 -2.58 4.02
C ARG A 100 -2.05 -3.78 3.16
N LEU A 101 -1.08 -4.38 2.48
CA LEU A 101 -1.24 -5.62 1.71
C LEU A 101 -0.98 -6.88 2.55
N GLY A 102 -0.64 -6.76 3.83
CA GLY A 102 -0.32 -7.89 4.71
C GLY A 102 1.12 -8.42 4.62
N MET A 103 1.99 -7.82 3.81
CA MET A 103 3.39 -8.24 3.59
C MET A 103 4.42 -7.36 4.32
N GLY A 104 3.98 -6.47 5.21
CA GLY A 104 4.83 -5.48 5.86
C GLY A 104 5.59 -6.02 7.09
N LYS A 105 6.68 -5.35 7.45
CA LYS A 105 7.37 -5.57 8.72
C LYS A 105 6.58 -4.97 9.87
N LYS A 106 6.57 -5.66 11.02
CA LYS A 106 5.98 -5.15 12.27
C LYS A 106 6.62 -3.80 12.66
N LYS A 107 5.81 -2.90 13.24
CA LYS A 107 6.31 -1.63 13.77
C LYS A 107 7.27 -1.90 14.93
N LEU A 108 8.38 -1.18 14.93
CA LEU A 108 9.32 -1.14 16.04
C LEU A 108 8.70 -0.41 17.24
N PRO A 109 9.27 -0.56 18.46
CA PRO A 109 8.83 0.20 19.62
C PRO A 109 8.87 1.71 19.38
N ALA A 110 8.09 2.45 20.17
CA ALA A 110 7.95 3.90 20.06
C ALA A 110 9.29 4.64 19.95
N ARG A 111 9.34 5.68 19.12
CA ARG A 111 10.58 6.44 18.86
C ARG A 111 11.22 6.98 20.15
N LYS A 112 10.42 7.35 21.16
CA LYS A 112 10.88 7.83 22.46
C LYS A 112 11.67 6.76 23.23
N SER A 113 11.13 5.54 23.36
CA SER A 113 11.81 4.46 24.10
C SER A 113 13.13 4.05 23.44
N VAL A 114 13.22 4.10 22.11
CA VAL A 114 14.47 3.86 21.37
C VAL A 114 15.51 4.95 21.65
N LYS A 115 15.08 6.22 21.67
CA LYS A 115 15.96 7.37 21.97
C LYS A 115 16.46 7.34 23.41
N GLU A 116 15.58 7.08 24.37
CA GLU A 116 15.94 6.97 25.80
C GLU A 116 16.91 5.82 26.06
N ARG A 117 16.66 4.64 25.47
CA ARG A 117 17.58 3.51 25.53
C ARG A 117 18.95 3.86 24.93
N ARG A 118 18.98 4.58 23.80
CA ARG A 118 20.24 5.03 23.18
C ARG A 118 21.00 5.99 24.09
N ASN A 119 20.33 6.96 24.71
CA ASN A 119 20.96 7.94 25.60
C ASN A 119 21.49 7.31 26.89
N ARG A 120 20.75 6.36 27.50
CA ARG A 120 21.24 5.58 28.65
C ARG A 120 22.50 4.78 28.30
N ASN A 121 22.50 4.14 27.13
CA ASN A 121 23.63 3.34 26.66
C ASN A 121 24.88 4.16 26.32
N LYS A 122 24.78 5.48 26.09
CA LYS A 122 25.96 6.35 25.89
C LYS A 122 26.76 6.58 27.17
N LYS A 123 26.12 6.46 28.34
CA LYS A 123 26.75 6.69 29.65
C LYS A 123 27.61 5.50 30.13
N ILE A 124 27.54 4.36 29.46
CA ILE A 124 28.10 3.08 29.92
C ILE A 124 29.08 2.54 28.87
N ARG A 125 30.22 2.00 29.31
CA ARG A 125 31.29 1.46 28.45
C ARG A 125 31.45 -0.06 28.56
N GLY A 126 32.07 -0.67 27.56
CA GLY A 126 32.41 -2.10 27.54
C GLY A 126 31.22 -3.04 27.77
N LYS A 127 31.50 -4.18 28.40
CA LYS A 127 30.51 -5.26 28.66
C LYS A 127 29.32 -4.81 29.53
N ALA A 128 29.47 -3.73 30.31
CA ALA A 128 28.41 -3.19 31.16
C ALA A 128 27.17 -2.73 30.36
N LYS A 129 27.34 -2.31 29.10
CA LYS A 129 26.23 -1.92 28.21
C LYS A 129 25.32 -3.09 27.83
N GLY A 130 25.86 -4.31 27.74
CA GLY A 130 25.10 -5.53 27.49
C GLY A 130 24.33 -5.99 28.72
N LYS A 131 24.97 -5.96 29.91
CA LYS A 131 24.37 -6.40 31.18
C LYS A 131 23.11 -5.60 31.58
N MET A 132 23.05 -4.32 31.23
CA MET A 132 21.90 -3.47 31.54
C MET A 132 20.70 -3.74 30.62
N GLN A 133 20.91 -4.33 29.43
CA GLN A 133 19.82 -4.73 28.53
C GLN A 133 19.23 -6.10 28.89
N THR A 134 20.04 -6.98 29.47
CA THR A 134 19.62 -8.34 29.88
C THR A 134 18.91 -8.38 31.24
N LYS A 135 18.99 -7.31 32.05
CA LYS A 135 18.12 -7.14 33.22
C LYS A 135 16.68 -6.89 32.73
N LYS A 136 15.99 -7.97 32.35
CA LYS A 136 14.53 -8.00 32.29
C LYS A 136 14.02 -7.82 33.73
N LYS A 137 13.17 -6.81 33.94
CA LYS A 137 12.14 -6.91 34.97
C LYS A 137 11.07 -7.85 34.46
#